data_AF-A0A956XQZ6-F1
#
_entry.id   AF-A0A956XQZ6-F1
#
_cell.length_a   1.000
_cell.length_b   1.000
_cell.length_c   1.000
_cell.angle_alpha   90.00
_cell.angle_beta   90.00
_cell.angle_gamma   90.00
#
_symmetry.space_group_name_H-M   'P 1'
#
loop_
_entity.id
_entity.type
_entity.pdbx_description
1 polymer ?
#
loop_
_entity_poly.entity_id
_entity_poly.type
_entity_poly.pdbx_seq_one_letter_code
_entity_poly.pdbx_strand_id
1 'polypeptide(L)'
;MQENKRIPYRYYDIVMAIFVTVLLLSNMLSSAKIIDTGIVIGPLAFIFDAGTLIFPISYIFGDILTEVYGYKRSRRVIWMGFVAMAIMAIFVWLAGALPGETEWLGYAGDDAYSAILGGIPGLAVASLIAYFTGEFSNSYVLAKMKIATKGRWLWTRTIGSTLVGEGVDTVIFFVIA
;
A
#
# COMPACT_ATOMS: atom_id res chain seq x y z
N MET A 1 22.65 37.48 4.28
CA MET A 1 21.46 36.63 4.04
C MET A 1 21.94 35.38 3.33
N GLN A 2 22.07 34.26 4.04
CA GLN A 2 22.46 32.99 3.42
C GLN A 2 21.30 32.49 2.56
N GLU A 3 21.53 32.48 1.26
CA GLU A 3 20.63 31.93 0.26
C GLU A 3 20.42 30.44 0.60
N ASN A 4 19.23 30.12 1.09
CA ASN A 4 18.84 28.76 1.45
C ASN A 4 18.74 27.95 0.15
N LYS A 5 19.88 27.41 -0.30
CA LYS A 5 19.98 26.47 -1.43
C LYS A 5 19.09 25.29 -1.09
N ARG A 6 17.85 25.33 -1.59
CA ARG A 6 16.96 24.17 -1.60
C ARG A 6 17.66 23.14 -2.46
N ILE A 7 18.34 22.20 -1.84
CA ILE A 7 18.95 21.07 -2.54
C ILE A 7 17.80 20.41 -3.32
N PRO A 8 17.83 20.42 -4.67
CA PRO A 8 16.80 19.74 -5.44
C PRO A 8 16.91 18.26 -5.12
N TYR A 9 15.86 17.73 -4.51
CA TYR A 9 15.74 16.33 -4.16
C TYR A 9 15.65 15.48 -5.44
N ARG A 10 16.80 15.10 -5.99
CA ARG A 10 16.95 14.50 -7.33
C ARG A 10 16.16 13.20 -7.53
N TYR A 11 15.84 12.47 -6.47
CA TYR A 11 15.19 11.15 -6.54
C TYR A 11 13.78 11.10 -5.94
N TYR A 12 13.23 12.22 -5.46
CA TYR A 12 11.93 12.24 -4.80
C TYR A 12 10.80 11.72 -5.71
N ASP A 13 10.77 12.19 -6.96
CA ASP A 13 9.73 11.80 -7.92
C ASP A 13 9.85 10.33 -8.33
N ILE A 14 11.08 9.82 -8.42
CA ILE A 14 11.35 8.40 -8.74
C ILE A 14 10.85 7.51 -7.59
N VAL A 15 11.18 7.87 -6.34
CA VAL A 15 10.73 7.13 -5.16
C VAL A 15 9.20 7.17 -5.04
N MET A 16 8.59 8.33 -5.30
CA MET A 16 7.13 8.46 -5.35
C MET A 16 6.52 7.55 -6.42
N ALA A 17 7.05 7.57 -7.64
CA ALA A 17 6.52 6.76 -8.74
C ALA A 17 6.61 5.26 -8.44
N ILE A 18 7.74 4.80 -7.88
CA ILE A 18 7.91 3.40 -7.49
C ILE A 18 6.94 3.04 -6.36
N PHE A 19 6.83 3.88 -5.33
CA PHE A 19 5.88 3.67 -4.22
C PHE A 19 4.45 3.50 -4.73
N VAL A 20 3.98 4.43 -5.57
CA VAL A 20 2.63 4.37 -6.13
C VAL A 20 2.46 3.11 -6.99
N THR A 21 3.47 2.76 -7.79
CA THR A 21 3.41 1.55 -8.63
C THR A 21 3.29 0.28 -7.78
N VAL A 22 4.10 0.17 -6.72
CA VAL A 22 4.07 -0.96 -5.77
C VAL A 22 2.70 -1.06 -5.10
N LEU A 23 2.13 0.07 -4.68
CA LEU A 23 0.81 0.13 -4.03
C LEU A 23 -0.33 -0.30 -4.96
N LEU A 24 -0.29 0.11 -6.24
CA LEU A 24 -1.28 -0.32 -7.23
C LEU A 24 -1.13 -1.82 -7.55
N LEU A 25 0.10 -2.28 -7.74
CA LEU A 25 0.39 -3.69 -8.02
C LEU A 25 -0.01 -4.60 -6.86
N SER A 26 0.21 -4.19 -5.61
CA SER A 26 -0.20 -4.99 -4.45
C SER A 26 -1.71 -5.19 -4.46
N ASN A 27 -2.50 -4.14 -4.69
CA ASN A 27 -3.96 -4.23 -4.74
C ASN A 27 -4.46 -5.07 -5.93
N MET A 28 -3.85 -4.93 -7.10
CA MET A 28 -4.21 -5.75 -8.26
C MET A 28 -3.91 -7.24 -8.02
N LEU A 29 -2.72 -7.57 -7.50
CA LEU A 29 -2.35 -8.94 -7.20
C LEU A 29 -3.16 -9.54 -6.05
N SER A 30 -3.57 -8.70 -5.09
CA SER A 30 -4.45 -9.08 -3.99
C SER A 30 -5.77 -9.63 -4.51
N SER A 31 -6.36 -8.96 -5.50
CA SER A 31 -7.58 -9.42 -6.18
C SER A 31 -7.34 -10.62 -7.09
N ALA A 32 -6.21 -10.64 -7.81
CA ALA A 32 -5.99 -11.59 -8.89
C ALA A 32 -5.62 -13.00 -8.43
N LYS A 33 -4.97 -13.16 -7.28
CA LYS A 33 -4.48 -14.47 -6.85
C LYS A 33 -4.41 -14.63 -5.34
N ILE A 34 -5.08 -15.68 -4.86
CA ILE A 34 -4.90 -16.22 -3.51
C ILE A 34 -3.84 -17.33 -3.58
N ILE A 35 -2.90 -17.29 -2.65
CA ILE A 35 -1.82 -18.27 -2.50
C ILE A 35 -2.16 -19.17 -1.32
N ASP A 36 -2.27 -20.47 -1.61
CA ASP A 36 -2.29 -21.52 -0.60
C ASP A 36 -0.90 -22.15 -0.51
N THR A 37 -0.27 -22.07 0.66
CA THR A 37 1.06 -22.63 0.89
C THR A 37 1.03 -24.11 1.27
N GLY A 38 -0.16 -24.68 1.55
CA GLY A 38 -0.32 -26.03 2.07
C GLY A 38 0.16 -26.21 3.52
N ILE A 39 0.65 -25.14 4.16
CA ILE A 39 1.10 -25.16 5.55
C ILE A 39 -0.11 -24.91 6.46
N VAL A 40 -0.38 -25.85 7.36
CA VAL A 40 -1.44 -25.74 8.37
C VAL A 40 -0.80 -25.80 9.76
N ILE A 41 -1.01 -24.75 10.56
CA ILE A 41 -0.54 -24.69 11.96
C ILE A 41 -1.78 -24.65 12.85
N GLY A 42 -2.18 -25.81 13.37
CA GLY A 42 -3.41 -25.94 14.16
C GLY A 42 -4.67 -25.66 13.32
N PRO A 43 -5.58 -24.76 13.73
CA PRO A 43 -6.77 -24.41 12.94
C PRO A 43 -6.49 -23.37 11.84
N LEU A 44 -5.26 -22.84 11.75
CA LEU A 44 -4.91 -21.79 10.80
C LEU A 44 -4.22 -22.39 9.57
N ALA A 45 -4.87 -22.30 8.41
CA ALA A 45 -4.25 -22.53 7.12
C ALA A 45 -3.53 -21.25 6.67
N PHE A 46 -2.28 -21.37 6.23
CA PHE A 46 -1.47 -20.23 5.78
C PHE A 46 -1.84 -19.88 4.34
N ILE A 47 -2.97 -19.18 4.20
CA ILE A 47 -3.54 -18.69 2.95
C ILE A 47 -3.49 -17.17 2.99
N PHE A 48 -2.93 -16.56 1.95
CA PHE A 48 -2.85 -15.11 1.82
C PHE A 48 -2.91 -14.70 0.35
N ASP A 49 -3.28 -13.45 0.09
CA ASP A 49 -3.34 -12.91 -1.26
C ASP A 49 -1.94 -12.55 -1.78
N ALA A 50 -1.73 -12.59 -3.09
CA ALA A 50 -0.43 -12.28 -3.69
C ALA A 50 0.01 -10.82 -3.46
N GLY A 51 -0.92 -9.91 -3.15
CA GLY A 51 -0.64 -8.53 -2.81
C GLY A 51 0.13 -8.37 -1.49
N THR A 52 -0.18 -9.22 -0.50
CA THR A 52 0.52 -9.28 0.80
C THR A 52 2.04 -9.47 0.65
N LEU A 53 2.53 -10.10 -0.42
CA LEU A 53 3.97 -10.23 -0.66
C LEU A 53 4.65 -8.94 -1.12
N ILE A 54 3.92 -8.12 -1.89
CA ILE A 54 4.45 -6.88 -2.45
C ILE A 54 4.27 -5.73 -1.46
N PHE A 55 3.24 -5.80 -0.63
CA PHE A 55 2.83 -4.71 0.23
C PHE A 55 3.92 -4.19 1.21
N PRO A 56 4.77 -5.03 1.86
CA PRO A 56 5.86 -4.55 2.71
C PRO A 56 6.87 -3.65 2.00
N ILE A 57 7.02 -3.81 0.69
CA ILE A 57 7.89 -2.94 -0.12
C ILE A 57 7.38 -1.49 -0.08
N SER A 58 6.06 -1.28 -0.02
CA SER A 58 5.46 0.06 0.09
C SER A 58 5.84 0.74 1.42
N TYR A 59 5.90 0.00 2.51
CA TYR A 59 6.33 0.50 3.82
C TYR A 59 7.81 0.90 3.83
N ILE A 60 8.68 0.09 3.22
CA ILE A 60 10.10 0.43 3.06
C ILE A 60 10.26 1.77 2.33
N PHE A 61 9.50 1.98 1.25
CA PHE A 61 9.50 3.27 0.55
C PHE A 61 8.90 4.40 1.40
N GLY A 62 7.83 4.14 2.16
CA GLY A 62 7.24 5.10 3.11
C GLY A 62 8.23 5.56 4.18
N ASP A 63 9.00 4.64 4.73
CA ASP A 63 10.04 4.93 5.72
C ASP A 63 11.18 5.76 5.10
N ILE A 64 11.68 5.37 3.92
CA ILE A 64 12.69 6.16 3.17
C ILE A 64 12.16 7.58 2.89
N LEU A 65 10.89 7.71 2.50
CA LEU A 65 10.27 9.01 2.23
C LEU A 65 10.21 9.88 3.49
N THR A 66 9.81 9.28 4.61
CA THR A 66 9.66 9.98 5.89
C THR A 66 11.01 10.36 6.48
N GLU A 67 12.04 9.53 6.34
CA GLU A 67 13.39 9.79 6.86
C GLU A 67 14.21 10.77 5.99
N VAL A 68 14.23 10.58 4.66
CA VAL A 68 15.10 11.35 3.75
C VAL A 68 14.46 12.69 3.37
N TYR A 69 13.16 12.68 3.07
CA TYR A 69 12.46 13.85 2.54
C TYR A 69 11.56 14.54 3.59
N GLY A 70 11.39 13.89 4.74
CA GLY A 70 10.64 14.42 5.87
C GLY A 70 9.13 14.22 5.77
N TYR A 71 8.48 14.26 6.94
CA TYR A 71 7.05 13.98 7.13
C TYR A 71 6.12 14.77 6.19
N LYS A 72 6.39 16.07 5.97
CA LYS A 72 5.55 16.93 5.11
C LYS A 72 5.53 16.48 3.65
N ARG A 73 6.64 15.91 3.16
CA ARG A 73 6.77 15.43 1.77
C ARG A 73 6.25 14.00 1.65
N SER A 74 6.53 13.14 2.62
CA SER A 74 5.94 11.79 2.71
C SER A 74 4.41 11.84 2.61
N ARG A 75 3.76 12.75 3.35
CA ARG A 75 2.30 12.96 3.26
C ARG A 75 1.81 13.26 1.84
N ARG A 76 2.58 13.98 1.03
CA ARG A 76 2.20 14.22 -0.37
C ARG A 76 2.23 12.93 -1.18
N VAL A 77 3.25 12.09 -1.00
CA VAL A 77 3.33 10.79 -1.69
C VAL A 77 2.15 9.89 -1.31
N ILE A 78 1.80 9.86 -0.03
CA ILE A 78 0.63 9.13 0.48
C ILE A 78 -0.65 9.58 -0.24
N TRP A 79 -0.90 10.90 -0.30
CA TRP A 79 -2.04 11.45 -1.02
C TRP A 79 -2.03 11.11 -2.51
N MET A 80 -0.86 11.11 -3.16
CA MET A 80 -0.74 10.69 -4.55
C MET A 80 -1.07 9.21 -4.73
N GLY A 81 -0.62 8.34 -3.83
CA GLY A 81 -0.99 6.93 -3.80
C GLY A 81 -2.49 6.73 -3.63
N PHE A 82 -3.12 7.48 -2.71
CA PHE A 82 -4.56 7.41 -2.48
C PHE A 82 -5.37 7.82 -3.70
N VAL A 83 -5.00 8.94 -4.33
CA VAL A 83 -5.64 9.40 -5.55
C VAL A 83 -5.45 8.38 -6.67
N ALA A 84 -4.24 7.83 -6.84
CA ALA A 84 -3.95 6.81 -7.84
C ALA A 84 -4.78 5.53 -7.62
N MET A 85 -4.92 5.08 -6.37
CA MET A 85 -5.75 3.92 -6.03
C MET A 85 -7.23 4.17 -6.33
N ALA A 86 -7.76 5.33 -5.96
CA ALA A 86 -9.14 5.69 -6.27
C ALA A 86 -9.38 5.73 -7.80
N ILE A 87 -8.43 6.30 -8.55
CA ILE A 87 -8.45 6.32 -10.01
C ILE A 87 -8.48 4.90 -10.58
N MET A 88 -7.59 4.02 -10.11
CA MET A 88 -7.55 2.62 -10.52
C MET A 88 -8.88 1.92 -10.23
N ALA A 89 -9.41 2.04 -9.02
CA ALA A 89 -10.68 1.45 -8.62
C ALA A 89 -11.85 1.89 -9.52
N ILE A 90 -11.94 3.20 -9.81
CA ILE A 90 -12.98 3.76 -10.68
C ILE A 90 -12.84 3.21 -12.11
N PHE A 91 -11.63 3.19 -12.68
CA PHE A 91 -11.45 2.73 -14.05
C PHE A 91 -11.66 1.22 -14.21
N VAL A 92 -11.24 0.41 -13.23
CA VAL A 92 -11.52 -1.02 -13.21
C VAL A 92 -13.02 -1.27 -13.11
N TRP A 93 -13.70 -0.59 -12.18
CA TRP A 93 -15.16 -0.70 -12.07
C TRP A 93 -15.88 -0.28 -13.35
N LEU A 94 -15.47 0.84 -13.95
CA LEU A 94 -16.06 1.35 -15.19
C LEU A 94 -15.85 0.36 -16.35
N ALA A 95 -14.65 -0.20 -16.48
CA ALA A 95 -14.34 -1.17 -17.53
C ALA A 95 -15.19 -2.44 -17.41
N GLY A 96 -15.44 -2.94 -16.19
CA GLY A 96 -16.33 -4.08 -15.96
C GLY A 96 -17.83 -3.76 -16.14
N ALA A 97 -18.23 -2.50 -16.07
CA ALA A 97 -19.62 -2.08 -16.29
C ALA A 97 -19.98 -1.89 -17.78
N LEU A 98 -18.98 -1.79 -18.65
CA LEU A 98 -19.17 -1.63 -20.09
C LEU A 98 -19.40 -2.98 -20.77
N PRO A 99 -20.21 -3.04 -21.84
CA PRO A 99 -20.48 -4.29 -22.55
C PRO A 99 -19.21 -4.82 -23.22
N GLY A 100 -18.92 -6.10 -23.01
CA GLY A 100 -17.84 -6.81 -23.68
C GLY A 100 -18.06 -6.98 -25.19
N GLU A 101 -16.98 -7.03 -25.94
CA GLU A 101 -16.98 -7.33 -27.37
C GLU A 101 -17.17 -8.86 -27.60
N THR A 102 -17.76 -9.26 -28.73
CA THR A 102 -18.19 -10.64 -29.01
C THR A 102 -17.04 -11.66 -28.96
N GLU A 103 -15.89 -11.38 -29.56
CA GLU A 103 -14.72 -12.27 -29.52
C GLU A 103 -14.10 -12.30 -28.13
N TRP A 104 -14.02 -11.15 -27.45
CA TRP A 104 -13.52 -11.07 -26.09
C TRP A 104 -14.38 -11.86 -25.09
N LEU A 105 -15.71 -11.84 -25.25
CA LEU A 105 -16.65 -12.64 -24.46
C LEU A 105 -16.42 -14.15 -24.64
N GLY A 106 -16.01 -14.58 -25.83
CA GLY A 106 -15.66 -15.98 -26.11
C GLY A 106 -14.31 -16.41 -25.53
N TYR A 107 -13.39 -15.49 -25.30
CA TYR A 107 -12.06 -15.77 -24.75
C TYR A 107 -12.01 -15.69 -23.21
N ALA A 108 -12.48 -14.58 -22.64
CA ALA A 108 -12.42 -14.32 -21.20
C ALA A 108 -13.82 -14.15 -20.61
N GLY A 109 -14.63 -13.26 -21.19
CA GLY A 109 -15.97 -12.98 -20.69
C GLY A 109 -16.01 -12.15 -19.41
N ASP A 110 -17.22 -11.67 -19.11
CA ASP A 110 -17.50 -10.84 -17.92
C ASP A 110 -17.26 -11.61 -16.61
N ASP A 111 -17.45 -12.93 -16.62
CA ASP A 111 -17.25 -13.80 -15.45
C ASP A 111 -15.78 -13.84 -15.03
N ALA A 112 -14.86 -14.04 -15.97
CA ALA A 112 -13.43 -14.06 -15.67
C ALA A 112 -12.94 -12.66 -15.24
N TYR A 113 -13.44 -11.61 -15.90
CA TYR A 113 -13.16 -10.23 -15.51
C TYR A 113 -13.60 -9.97 -14.07
N SER A 114 -14.84 -10.30 -13.73
CA SER A 114 -15.42 -10.07 -12.41
C SER A 114 -14.74 -10.90 -11.33
N ALA A 115 -14.35 -12.14 -11.65
CA ALA A 115 -13.65 -13.02 -10.72
C ALA A 115 -12.24 -12.50 -10.35
N ILE A 116 -11.52 -11.88 -11.30
CA ILE A 116 -10.13 -11.43 -11.10
C ILE A 116 -10.07 -9.97 -10.66
N LEU A 117 -10.83 -9.09 -11.31
CA LEU A 117 -10.73 -7.63 -11.16
C LEU A 117 -11.91 -7.00 -10.40
N GLY A 118 -13.03 -7.72 -10.28
CA GLY A 118 -14.24 -7.21 -9.63
C GLY A 118 -14.06 -6.88 -8.14
N GLY A 119 -13.08 -7.50 -7.47
CA GLY A 119 -12.73 -7.21 -6.08
C GLY A 119 -11.91 -5.94 -5.87
N ILE A 120 -11.24 -5.42 -6.92
CA ILE A 120 -10.30 -4.30 -6.81
C ILE A 120 -10.93 -3.04 -6.18
N PRO A 121 -12.16 -2.61 -6.53
CA PRO A 121 -12.74 -1.43 -5.91
C PRO A 121 -12.93 -1.58 -4.39
N GLY A 122 -13.33 -2.76 -3.93
CA GLY A 122 -13.48 -3.06 -2.50
C GLY A 122 -12.12 -3.12 -1.79
N LEU A 123 -11.16 -3.83 -2.37
CA LEU A 123 -9.80 -3.94 -1.85
C LEU A 123 -9.09 -2.58 -1.79
N ALA A 124 -9.37 -1.70 -2.76
CA ALA A 124 -8.85 -0.34 -2.74
C ALA A 124 -9.40 0.44 -1.55
N VAL A 125 -10.70 0.33 -1.24
CA VAL A 125 -11.29 0.96 -0.04
C VAL A 125 -10.69 0.39 1.24
N ALA A 126 -10.57 -0.94 1.34
CA ALA A 126 -9.94 -1.60 2.48
C ALA A 126 -8.50 -1.11 2.69
N SER A 127 -7.70 -1.11 1.63
CA SER A 127 -6.31 -0.63 1.63
C SER A 127 -6.20 0.86 1.97
N LEU A 128 -7.10 1.72 1.50
CA LEU A 128 -7.08 3.14 1.84
C LEU A 128 -7.30 3.35 3.35
N ILE A 129 -8.24 2.62 3.94
CA ILE A 129 -8.53 2.69 5.39
C ILE A 129 -7.36 2.11 6.18
N ALA A 130 -6.92 0.90 5.82
CA ALA A 130 -5.79 0.21 6.44
C ALA A 130 -4.55 1.10 6.42
N TYR A 131 -4.15 1.57 5.23
CA TYR A 131 -2.93 2.35 5.06
C TYR A 131 -3.01 3.69 5.80
N PHE A 132 -4.17 4.35 5.78
CA PHE A 132 -4.36 5.59 6.54
C PHE A 132 -4.14 5.38 8.04
N THR A 133 -4.72 4.32 8.59
CA THR A 133 -4.61 4.00 10.03
C THR A 133 -3.23 3.44 10.42
N GLY A 134 -2.63 2.61 9.57
CA GLY A 134 -1.30 2.04 9.76
C GLY A 134 -0.21 3.09 9.67
N GLU A 135 -0.25 3.97 8.66
CA GLU A 135 0.74 5.03 8.49
C GLU A 135 0.63 6.11 9.57
N PHE A 136 -0.60 6.41 10.03
CA PHE A 136 -0.80 7.26 11.20
C PHE A 136 -0.19 6.64 12.47
N SER A 137 -0.38 5.34 12.67
CA SER A 137 0.18 4.59 13.80
C SER A 137 1.71 4.54 13.75
N ASN A 138 2.29 4.23 12.57
CA ASN A 138 3.73 4.26 12.30
C ASN A 138 4.30 5.64 12.68
N SER A 139 3.76 6.70 12.08
CA SER A 139 4.22 8.07 12.29
C SER A 139 4.11 8.52 13.75
N TYR A 140 3.02 8.15 14.45
CA TYR A 140 2.81 8.46 15.85
C TYR A 140 3.84 7.78 16.75
N VAL A 141 4.08 6.47 16.55
CA VAL A 141 5.07 5.69 17.31
C VAL A 141 6.47 6.24 17.06
N LEU A 142 6.83 6.53 15.81
CA LEU A 142 8.11 7.11 15.45
C LEU A 142 8.35 8.45 16.16
N ALA A 143 7.33 9.33 16.19
CA ALA A 143 7.40 10.61 16.88
C ALA A 143 7.56 10.46 18.40
N LYS A 144 6.77 9.57 19.02
CA LYS A 144 6.85 9.29 20.46
C LYS A 144 8.19 8.68 20.86
N MET A 145 8.69 7.70 20.10
CA MET A 145 9.98 7.10 20.38
C MET A 145 11.12 8.08 20.18
N LYS A 146 11.05 9.01 19.22
CA LYS A 146 12.07 10.06 19.04
C LYS A 146 12.21 10.94 20.28
N ILE A 147 11.08 11.28 20.93
CA ILE A 147 11.08 12.04 22.19
C ILE A 147 11.66 11.18 23.32
N ALA A 148 11.21 9.93 23.43
CA ALA A 148 11.65 9.00 24.48
C ALA A 148 13.16 8.67 24.40
N THR A 149 13.70 8.50 23.19
CA THR A 149 15.13 8.16 22.99
C THR A 149 16.04 9.38 22.93
N LYS A 150 15.51 10.61 23.12
CA LYS A 150 16.26 11.88 22.96
C LYS A 150 17.00 11.94 21.61
N GLY A 151 16.39 11.40 20.55
CA GLY A 151 16.97 11.31 19.22
C GLY A 151 18.02 10.21 19.00
N ARG A 152 18.36 9.41 20.03
CA ARG A 152 19.27 8.25 19.88
C ARG A 152 18.52 7.03 19.31
N TRP A 153 19.25 6.03 18.82
CA TRP A 153 18.71 4.75 18.31
C TRP A 153 17.71 4.92 17.15
N LEU A 154 18.19 5.25 15.96
CA LEU A 154 17.35 5.44 14.78
C LEU A 154 16.69 4.12 14.34
N TRP A 155 17.50 3.07 14.14
CA TRP A 155 17.03 1.75 13.70
C TRP A 155 15.94 1.14 14.57
N THR A 156 16.05 1.24 15.89
CA THR A 156 15.03 0.71 16.82
C THR A 156 13.70 1.42 16.66
N ARG A 157 13.71 2.70 16.27
CA ARG A 157 12.49 3.49 16.06
C ARG A 157 11.86 3.18 14.73
N THR A 158 12.65 3.11 13.67
CA THR A 158 12.17 2.76 12.33
C THR A 158 11.57 1.36 12.35
N ILE A 159 12.32 0.34 12.79
CA ILE A 159 11.81 -1.04 12.86
C ILE A 159 10.58 -1.14 13.78
N GLY A 160 10.61 -0.50 14.95
CA GLY A 160 9.51 -0.54 15.90
C GLY A 160 8.24 0.15 15.39
N SER A 161 8.36 1.26 14.68
CA SER A 161 7.22 1.98 14.13
C SER A 161 6.64 1.29 12.89
N THR A 162 7.49 0.70 12.05
CA THR A 162 7.06 -0.12 10.91
C THR A 162 6.31 -1.36 11.37
N LEU A 163 6.79 -2.08 12.39
CA LEU A 163 6.09 -3.24 12.95
C LEU A 163 4.70 -2.89 13.48
N VAL A 164 4.55 -1.75 14.18
CA VAL A 164 3.24 -1.30 14.65
C VAL A 164 2.36 -0.85 13.47
N GLY A 165 2.93 -0.13 12.51
CA GLY A 165 2.24 0.34 11.32
C GLY A 165 1.69 -0.78 10.47
N GLU A 166 2.56 -1.70 10.04
CA GLU A 166 2.20 -2.90 9.28
C GLU A 166 1.24 -3.79 10.08
N GLY A 167 1.43 -3.94 11.39
CA GLY A 167 0.53 -4.74 12.21
C GLY A 167 -0.89 -4.18 12.24
N VAL A 168 -1.04 -2.86 12.43
CA VAL A 168 -2.35 -2.19 12.41
C VAL A 168 -2.98 -2.25 11.02
N ASP A 169 -2.19 -1.98 9.99
CA ASP A 169 -2.64 -2.02 8.59
C ASP A 169 -3.14 -3.41 8.21
N THR A 170 -2.33 -4.44 8.43
CA THR A 170 -2.65 -5.83 8.10
C THR A 170 -3.94 -6.27 8.79
N VAL A 171 -4.09 -5.98 10.08
CA VAL A 171 -5.30 -6.33 10.85
C VAL A 171 -6.53 -5.63 10.27
N ILE A 172 -6.44 -4.33 9.97
CA ILE A 172 -7.57 -3.57 9.44
C ILE A 172 -7.92 -4.01 8.02
N PHE A 173 -6.91 -4.29 7.19
CA PHE A 173 -7.10 -4.79 5.85
C PHE A 173 -7.85 -6.13 5.86
N PHE A 174 -7.38 -7.12 6.62
CA PHE A 174 -8.04 -8.44 6.72
C PHE A 174 -9.45 -8.40 7.35
N VAL A 175 -9.77 -7.37 8.12
CA VAL A 175 -11.12 -7.20 8.70
C VAL A 175 -12.11 -6.59 7.70
N ILE A 176 -11.61 -5.77 6.76
CA ILE A 176 -12.45 -5.03 5.81
C ILE A 176 -12.55 -5.73 4.45
N ALA A 177 -11.46 -6.34 3.99
CA ALA A 177 -11.35 -7.07 2.72
C ALA A 177 -12.10 -8.40 2.75
#